data_AF-A0A9D2FNA9-F1
#
_entry.id   AF-A0A9D2FNA9-F1
#
_cell.length_a   1.000
_cell.length_b   1.000
_cell.length_c   1.000
_cell.angle_alpha   90.00
_cell.angle_beta   90.00
_cell.angle_gamma   90.00
#
_symmetry.space_group_name_H-M   'P 1'
#
loop_
_entity.id
_entity.type
_entity.pdbx_description
1 polymer ?
#
loop_
_entity_poly.entity_id
_entity_poly.type
_entity_poly.pdbx_seq_one_letter_code
_entity_poly.pdbx_strand_id
1 'polypeptide(L)'
;MEKKIPKVMADLFVSLKEQWKEEPELLELFKTCYTNTLDTTVKKMEDGTTHVITGDIPAMWLRDSAAQLRPYIFLAKEDREIREIIAGLVKRQFQYICIDPYANAFNSSPSGACWEKDDPDQNPWVWERKFEVDSLCYPIQLAWLLWKNTGCVSQFEGEFQKGIGKILEVFCTEQAHEEKSDYRFIRGNSFYNDTLSREGKGALVKSDTGLI
;
A
#
# COMPACT_ATOMS: atom_id res chain seq x y z
N MET A 1 21.85 -1.42 17.39
CA MET A 1 20.79 -1.82 18.33
C MET A 1 20.17 -3.09 17.80
N GLU A 2 20.26 -4.20 18.52
CA GLU A 2 19.47 -5.39 18.17
C GLU A 2 17.99 -5.00 18.12
N LYS A 3 17.32 -5.29 17.00
CA LYS A 3 15.89 -5.07 16.88
C LYS A 3 15.21 -6.01 17.87
N LYS A 4 14.52 -5.44 18.86
CA LYS A 4 13.82 -6.23 19.87
C LYS A 4 12.60 -6.88 19.22
N ILE A 5 12.63 -8.20 19.05
CA ILE A 5 11.49 -8.97 18.55
C ILE A 5 10.34 -8.85 19.56
N PRO A 6 9.12 -8.49 19.13
CA PRO A 6 7.93 -8.48 20.00
C PRO A 6 7.73 -9.81 20.70
N LYS A 7 7.33 -9.79 21.97
CA LYS A 7 7.14 -11.02 22.75
C LYS A 7 6.18 -12.00 22.04
N VAL A 8 5.06 -11.50 21.53
CA VAL A 8 4.08 -12.32 20.78
C VAL A 8 4.69 -13.02 19.56
N MET A 9 5.66 -12.39 18.90
CA MET A 9 6.36 -12.97 17.77
C MET A 9 7.40 -14.00 18.21
N ALA A 10 8.10 -13.75 19.32
CA ALA A 10 9.00 -14.74 19.92
C ALA A 10 8.23 -16.00 20.36
N ASP A 11 7.07 -15.83 20.99
CA ASP A 11 6.19 -16.91 21.42
C ASP A 11 5.68 -17.71 20.20
N LEU A 12 5.33 -17.04 19.10
CA LEU A 12 5.01 -17.69 17.82
C LEU A 12 6.17 -18.55 17.31
N PHE A 13 7.40 -18.03 17.30
CA PHE A 13 8.56 -18.79 16.83
C PHE A 13 8.87 -20.01 17.71
N VAL A 14 8.65 -19.92 19.03
CA VAL A 14 8.76 -21.06 19.94
C VAL A 14 7.72 -22.12 19.60
N SER A 15 6.46 -21.71 19.38
CA SER A 15 5.39 -22.63 18.98
C SER A 15 5.69 -23.32 17.64
N LEU A 16 6.17 -22.58 16.65
CA LEU A 16 6.52 -23.14 15.33
C LEU A 16 7.71 -24.09 15.40
N LYS A 17 8.71 -23.79 16.25
CA LYS A 17 9.84 -24.69 16.49
C LYS A 17 9.40 -26.05 17.04
N GLU A 18 8.38 -26.05 17.90
CA GLU A 18 7.80 -27.29 18.45
C GLU A 18 6.98 -28.05 17.41
N GLN A 19 6.29 -27.36 16.51
CA GLN A 19 5.48 -27.98 15.44
C GLN A 19 6.33 -28.52 14.28
N TRP A 20 7.42 -27.83 13.94
CA TRP A 20 8.30 -28.14 12.81
C TRP A 20 9.65 -28.71 13.26
N LYS A 21 9.66 -29.55 14.31
CA LYS A 21 10.90 -30.13 14.87
C LYS A 21 11.75 -30.88 13.86
N GLU A 22 11.09 -31.61 12.96
CA GLU A 22 11.74 -32.41 11.91
C GLU A 22 12.10 -31.57 10.67
N GLU A 23 11.69 -30.30 10.62
CA GLU A 23 11.89 -29.38 9.48
C GLU A 23 12.54 -28.05 9.95
N PRO A 24 13.75 -28.09 10.56
CA PRO A 24 14.38 -26.88 11.10
C PRO A 24 14.70 -25.82 10.04
N GLU A 25 14.96 -26.22 8.80
CA GLU A 25 15.20 -25.31 7.68
C GLU A 25 13.94 -24.49 7.33
N LEU A 26 12.75 -25.08 7.45
CA LEU A 26 11.48 -24.39 7.23
C LEU A 26 11.28 -23.28 8.27
N LEU A 27 11.65 -23.53 9.53
CA LEU A 27 11.57 -22.51 10.58
C LEU A 27 12.48 -21.32 10.29
N GLU A 28 13.72 -21.57 9.85
CA GLU A 28 14.66 -20.50 9.54
C GLU A 28 14.25 -19.71 8.29
N LEU A 29 13.73 -20.39 7.26
CA LEU A 29 13.12 -19.74 6.10
C LEU A 29 11.92 -18.87 6.52
N PHE A 30 11.03 -19.41 7.36
CA PHE A 30 9.87 -18.69 7.85
C PHE A 30 10.29 -17.44 8.63
N LYS A 31 11.21 -17.54 9.59
CA LYS A 31 11.69 -16.38 10.35
C LYS A 31 12.26 -15.31 9.42
N THR A 32 13.14 -15.72 8.50
CA THR A 32 13.79 -14.81 7.54
C THR A 32 12.77 -14.06 6.69
N CYS A 33 11.77 -14.76 6.15
CA CYS A 33 10.73 -14.14 5.32
C CYS A 33 9.74 -13.32 6.15
N TYR A 34 9.31 -13.86 7.31
CA TYR A 34 8.29 -13.26 8.15
C TYR A 34 8.77 -12.01 8.87
N THR A 35 10.07 -11.83 9.16
CA THR A 35 10.55 -10.57 9.75
C THR A 35 11.00 -9.55 8.70
N ASN A 36 11.22 -9.97 7.44
CA ASN A 36 11.81 -9.12 6.40
C ASN A 36 11.15 -7.74 6.29
N THR A 37 9.82 -7.67 6.18
CA THR A 37 9.10 -6.38 6.09
C THR A 37 9.42 -5.45 7.26
N LEU A 38 9.24 -5.90 8.50
CA LEU A 38 9.53 -5.09 9.69
C LEU A 38 11.02 -4.73 9.81
N ASP A 39 11.89 -5.60 9.29
CA ASP A 39 13.33 -5.43 9.39
C ASP A 39 13.91 -4.48 8.34
N THR A 40 13.36 -4.43 7.13
CA THR A 40 14.01 -3.76 6.00
C THR A 40 13.16 -2.68 5.35
N THR A 41 11.83 -2.74 5.47
CA THR A 41 10.93 -1.87 4.68
C THR A 41 10.18 -0.82 5.48
N VAL A 42 9.95 -1.07 6.77
CA VAL A 42 9.10 -0.21 7.63
C VAL A 42 9.89 0.98 8.18
N LYS A 43 9.38 2.18 7.95
CA LYS A 43 9.89 3.43 8.51
C LYS A 43 8.79 4.20 9.24
N LYS A 44 8.96 4.41 10.54
CA LYS A 44 8.12 5.37 11.29
C LYS A 44 8.51 6.79 10.88
N MET A 45 7.51 7.59 10.55
CA MET A 45 7.67 8.98 10.11
C MET A 45 7.53 9.95 11.31
N GLU A 46 8.04 11.16 11.16
CA GLU A 46 8.01 12.18 12.22
C GLU A 46 6.58 12.60 12.61
N ASP A 47 5.64 12.54 11.66
CA ASP A 47 4.21 12.80 11.88
C ASP A 47 3.45 11.64 12.57
N GLY A 48 4.17 10.60 12.98
CA GLY A 48 3.61 9.41 13.62
C GLY A 48 2.97 8.42 12.65
N THR A 49 3.01 8.67 11.34
CA THR A 49 2.58 7.71 10.33
C THR A 49 3.66 6.68 10.02
N THR A 50 3.34 5.66 9.22
CA THR A 50 4.31 4.63 8.80
C THR A 50 4.40 4.61 7.28
N HIS A 51 5.62 4.70 6.77
CA HIS A 51 5.93 4.52 5.35
C HIS A 51 6.59 3.16 5.16
N VAL A 52 6.17 2.41 4.14
CA VAL A 52 6.66 1.05 3.87
C VAL A 52 7.07 0.96 2.42
N ILE A 53 8.37 0.81 2.17
CA ILE A 53 8.91 0.64 0.81
C ILE A 53 8.72 -0.80 0.32
N THR A 54 8.78 -1.03 -0.98
CA THR A 54 8.65 -2.40 -1.52
C THR A 54 9.87 -3.28 -1.21
N GLY A 55 11.05 -2.66 -1.10
CA GLY A 55 12.31 -3.33 -0.77
C GLY A 55 13.47 -2.63 -1.46
N ASP A 56 13.87 -3.17 -2.61
CA ASP A 56 14.92 -2.61 -3.47
C ASP A 56 14.49 -1.30 -4.17
N ILE A 57 13.19 -1.08 -4.40
CA ILE A 57 12.65 0.18 -4.89
C ILE A 57 12.30 1.10 -3.71
N PRO A 58 12.86 2.33 -3.63
CA PRO A 58 12.72 3.21 -2.48
C PRO A 58 11.41 4.02 -2.50
N ALA A 59 10.29 3.39 -2.87
CA ALA A 59 8.97 4.00 -2.89
C ALA A 59 7.91 3.05 -2.33
N MET A 60 6.78 3.61 -1.92
CA MET A 60 5.68 2.88 -1.29
C MET A 60 4.52 2.72 -2.26
N TRP A 61 4.22 1.47 -2.61
CA TRP A 61 3.00 1.10 -3.31
C TRP A 61 1.85 0.92 -2.32
N LEU A 62 0.66 1.41 -2.66
CA LEU A 62 -0.53 1.24 -1.81
C LEU A 62 -0.87 -0.24 -1.62
N ARG A 63 -0.78 -1.04 -2.70
CA ARG A 63 -0.93 -2.50 -2.68
C ARG A 63 0.11 -3.17 -1.80
N ASP A 64 1.38 -2.98 -2.13
CA ASP A 64 2.48 -3.75 -1.54
C ASP A 64 2.59 -3.48 -0.05
N SER A 65 2.54 -2.21 0.36
CA SER A 65 2.58 -1.83 1.77
C SER A 65 1.48 -2.49 2.61
N ALA A 66 0.26 -2.58 2.07
CA ALA A 66 -0.83 -3.28 2.74
C ALA A 66 -0.62 -4.79 2.80
N ALA A 67 -0.20 -5.41 1.69
CA ALA A 67 0.07 -6.84 1.62
C ALA A 67 1.22 -7.26 2.55
N GLN A 68 2.29 -6.47 2.58
CA GLN A 68 3.46 -6.66 3.44
C GLN A 68 3.09 -6.65 4.93
N LEU A 69 2.21 -5.73 5.37
CA LEU A 69 1.83 -5.66 6.78
C LEU A 69 0.65 -6.55 7.19
N ARG A 70 -0.11 -7.08 6.23
CA ARG A 70 -1.31 -7.90 6.51
C ARG A 70 -1.03 -9.11 7.42
N PRO A 71 0.06 -9.89 7.28
CA PRO A 71 0.36 -11.03 8.14
C PRO A 71 0.57 -10.68 9.62
N TYR A 72 0.87 -9.42 9.94
CA TYR A 72 1.10 -8.98 11.32
C TYR A 72 -0.17 -8.54 12.04
N ILE A 73 -1.33 -8.49 11.38
CA ILE A 73 -2.61 -8.20 12.03
C ILE A 73 -2.91 -9.20 13.17
N PHE A 74 -2.50 -10.46 12.99
CA PHE A 74 -2.59 -11.48 14.03
C PHE A 74 -1.84 -11.05 15.31
N LEU A 75 -0.62 -10.53 15.16
CA LEU A 75 0.18 -10.03 16.29
C LEU A 75 -0.34 -8.72 16.86
N ALA A 76 -0.91 -7.84 16.01
CA ALA A 76 -1.44 -6.54 16.40
C ALA A 76 -2.55 -6.62 17.46
N LYS A 77 -3.22 -7.77 17.58
CA LYS A 77 -4.23 -8.03 18.61
C LYS A 77 -3.65 -7.98 20.02
N GLU A 78 -2.40 -8.41 20.19
CA GLU A 78 -1.72 -8.52 21.48
C GLU A 78 -0.57 -7.52 21.63
N ASP A 79 0.02 -7.08 20.52
CA ASP A 79 1.11 -6.12 20.52
C ASP A 79 0.66 -4.73 20.05
N ARG A 80 0.77 -3.76 20.97
CA ARG A 80 0.38 -2.37 20.71
C ARG A 80 1.26 -1.69 19.66
N GLU A 81 2.56 -1.96 19.65
CA GLU A 81 3.48 -1.31 18.73
C GLU A 81 3.22 -1.76 17.29
N ILE A 82 3.00 -3.07 17.06
CA ILE A 82 2.60 -3.58 15.75
C ILE A 82 1.26 -2.97 15.32
N ARG A 83 0.30 -2.83 16.23
CA ARG A 83 -0.99 -2.19 15.94
C ARG A 83 -0.81 -0.73 15.52
N GLU A 84 0.06 0.02 16.20
CA GLU A 84 0.39 1.41 15.88
C GLU A 84 1.10 1.54 14.53
N ILE A 85 2.00 0.62 14.18
CA ILE A 85 2.65 0.55 12.86
C ILE A 85 1.60 0.38 11.75
N ILE A 86 0.67 -0.57 11.89
CA ILE A 86 -0.37 -0.82 10.88
C ILE A 86 -1.35 0.35 10.81
N ALA A 87 -1.78 0.91 11.95
CA ALA A 87 -2.65 2.10 11.98
C ALA A 87 -1.97 3.32 11.34
N GLY A 88 -0.68 3.51 11.61
CA GLY A 88 0.14 4.55 11.00
C GLY A 88 0.30 4.37 9.49
N LEU A 89 0.39 3.12 9.01
CA LEU A 89 0.39 2.84 7.57
C LEU A 89 -0.93 3.24 6.92
N VAL A 90 -2.06 2.84 7.50
CA VAL A 90 -3.38 3.21 6.95
C VAL A 90 -3.51 4.72 6.85
N LYS A 91 -3.13 5.46 7.90
CA LYS A 91 -3.14 6.94 7.87
C LYS A 91 -2.31 7.50 6.71
N ARG A 92 -1.10 6.96 6.50
CA ARG A 92 -0.20 7.36 5.41
C ARG A 92 -0.79 7.05 4.03
N GLN A 93 -1.37 5.87 3.85
CA GLN A 93 -2.04 5.48 2.61
C GLN A 93 -3.16 6.46 2.25
N PHE A 94 -3.96 6.87 3.23
CA PHE A 94 -5.04 7.82 3.00
C PHE A 94 -4.56 9.27 2.77
N GLN A 95 -3.42 9.68 3.34
CA GLN A 95 -2.75 10.91 2.95
C GLN A 95 -2.36 10.87 1.46
N TYR A 96 -1.79 9.76 0.99
CA TYR A 96 -1.39 9.57 -0.41
C TYR A 96 -2.58 9.55 -1.37
N ILE A 97 -3.65 8.84 -1.02
CA ILE A 97 -4.90 8.86 -1.79
C ILE A 97 -5.48 10.27 -1.88
N CYS A 98 -5.33 11.09 -0.82
CA CYS A 98 -5.77 12.48 -0.86
C CYS A 98 -4.89 13.37 -1.74
N ILE A 99 -3.60 13.03 -1.90
CA ILE A 99 -2.68 13.69 -2.82
C ILE A 99 -3.03 13.35 -4.26
N ASP A 100 -3.14 12.07 -4.61
CA ASP A 100 -3.50 11.62 -5.95
C ASP A 100 -4.11 10.22 -5.93
N PRO A 101 -5.44 10.08 -6.11
CA PRO A 101 -6.10 8.78 -6.06
C PRO A 101 -5.87 7.93 -7.32
N TYR A 102 -5.20 8.46 -8.35
CA TYR A 102 -4.83 7.70 -9.54
C TYR A 102 -3.40 7.14 -9.48
N ALA A 103 -2.62 7.50 -8.46
CA ALA A 103 -1.25 7.02 -8.31
C ALA A 103 -1.18 5.69 -7.55
N ASN A 104 -0.35 4.77 -8.04
CA ASN A 104 -0.05 3.50 -7.37
C ASN A 104 1.08 3.63 -6.33
N ALA A 105 2.05 4.53 -6.56
CA ALA A 105 3.29 4.60 -5.79
C ALA A 105 3.69 6.00 -5.35
N PHE A 106 4.22 6.12 -4.13
CA PHE A 106 4.50 7.40 -3.48
C PHE A 106 5.88 7.46 -2.81
N ASN A 107 6.45 8.66 -2.82
CA ASN A 107 7.65 9.04 -2.09
C ASN A 107 7.37 9.29 -0.60
N SER A 108 8.39 9.11 0.24
CA SER A 108 8.31 9.44 1.68
C SER A 108 8.30 10.95 1.98
N SER A 109 8.65 11.79 1.00
CA SER A 109 8.69 13.26 1.06
C SER A 109 8.43 13.80 -0.36
N PRO A 110 8.17 15.11 -0.58
CA PRO A 110 7.98 15.67 -1.92
C PRO A 110 9.34 15.85 -2.63
N SER A 111 10.08 14.76 -2.82
CA SER A 111 11.43 14.78 -3.39
C SER A 111 11.43 14.97 -4.91
N GLY A 112 10.30 14.72 -5.58
CA GLY A 112 10.25 14.67 -7.04
C GLY A 112 10.95 13.45 -7.64
N ALA A 113 11.36 12.49 -6.81
CA ALA A 113 11.88 11.22 -7.30
C ALA A 113 10.75 10.44 -7.98
N CYS A 114 11.03 9.82 -9.11
CA CYS A 114 10.06 9.05 -9.87
C CYS A 114 10.75 7.87 -10.55
N TRP A 115 9.96 6.87 -10.94
CA TRP A 115 10.45 5.81 -11.83
C TRP A 115 10.85 6.39 -13.18
N GLU A 116 9.89 7.05 -13.83
CA GLU A 116 10.05 7.77 -15.09
C GLU A 116 9.23 9.07 -15.02
N LYS A 117 9.62 10.06 -15.82
CA LYS A 117 8.85 11.31 -15.92
C LYS A 117 7.73 11.17 -16.95
N ASP A 118 6.71 10.38 -16.59
CA ASP A 118 5.57 10.06 -17.46
C ASP A 118 4.62 11.26 -17.65
N ASP A 119 4.52 12.12 -16.63
CA ASP A 119 3.74 13.35 -16.64
C ASP A 119 4.67 14.58 -16.58
N PRO A 120 4.54 15.57 -17.49
CA PRO A 120 5.30 16.81 -17.43
C PRO A 120 5.25 17.50 -16.06
N ASP A 121 4.07 17.47 -15.42
CA ASP A 121 3.76 18.15 -14.15
C ASP A 121 3.50 17.15 -13.01
N GLN A 122 4.24 16.02 -13.01
CA GLN A 122 4.12 15.00 -11.97
C GLN A 122 4.29 15.59 -10.55
N ASN A 123 3.32 15.30 -9.69
CA ASN A 123 3.35 15.73 -8.29
C ASN A 123 4.60 15.16 -7.59
N PRO A 124 5.38 15.97 -6.84
CA PRO A 124 6.65 15.52 -6.26
C PRO A 124 6.51 14.42 -5.20
N TRP A 125 5.30 14.16 -4.70
CA TRP A 125 4.99 13.03 -3.83
C TRP A 125 4.78 11.71 -4.57
N VAL A 126 4.52 11.73 -5.87
CA VAL A 126 4.17 10.56 -6.68
C VAL A 126 5.44 9.98 -7.30
N TRP A 127 5.71 8.70 -6.99
CA TRP A 127 6.81 7.95 -7.60
C TRP A 127 6.40 7.41 -8.97
N GLU A 128 5.20 6.84 -9.06
CA GLU A 128 4.59 6.33 -10.30
C GLU A 128 3.07 6.57 -10.25
N ARG A 129 2.48 6.88 -11.41
CA ARG A 129 1.07 7.24 -11.55
C ARG A 129 0.28 6.26 -12.44
N LYS A 130 0.55 4.96 -12.30
CA LYS A 130 -0.26 3.93 -12.98
C LYS A 130 -1.53 3.69 -12.18
N PHE A 131 -2.69 3.94 -12.79
CA PHE A 131 -3.96 3.74 -12.13
C PHE A 131 -4.30 2.26 -12.08
N GLU A 132 -4.43 1.77 -10.86
CA GLU A 132 -4.70 0.37 -10.55
C GLU A 132 -5.84 0.35 -9.53
N VAL A 133 -6.99 -0.21 -9.89
CA VAL A 133 -8.19 -0.22 -9.02
C VAL A 133 -7.87 -0.81 -7.64
N ASP A 134 -7.01 -1.81 -7.59
CA ASP A 134 -6.62 -2.46 -6.34
C ASP A 134 -5.77 -1.55 -5.43
N SER A 135 -5.05 -0.56 -5.97
CA SER A 135 -4.32 0.43 -5.17
C SER A 135 -5.25 1.21 -4.23
N LEU A 136 -6.52 1.38 -4.61
CA LEU A 136 -7.55 1.99 -3.77
C LEU A 136 -8.28 0.97 -2.87
N CYS A 137 -8.22 -0.32 -3.21
CA CYS A 137 -8.88 -1.40 -2.44
C CYS A 137 -8.03 -1.88 -1.25
N TYR A 138 -6.72 -2.05 -1.44
CA TYR A 138 -5.81 -2.57 -0.42
C TYR A 138 -5.81 -1.74 0.88
N PRO A 139 -5.74 -0.40 0.84
CA PRO A 139 -5.83 0.44 2.03
C PRO A 139 -7.16 0.29 2.79
N ILE A 140 -8.29 0.20 2.08
CA ILE A 140 -9.61 -0.02 2.68
C ILE A 140 -9.64 -1.38 3.38
N GLN A 141 -9.18 -2.43 2.70
CA GLN A 141 -9.15 -3.78 3.25
C GLN A 141 -8.27 -3.84 4.51
N LEU A 142 -7.07 -3.24 4.48
CA LEU A 142 -6.17 -3.22 5.63
C LEU A 142 -6.81 -2.49 6.83
N ALA A 143 -7.42 -1.33 6.60
CA ALA A 143 -8.09 -0.56 7.63
C ALA A 143 -9.24 -1.34 8.29
N TRP A 144 -10.04 -2.03 7.47
CA TRP A 144 -11.12 -2.90 7.94
C TRP A 144 -10.59 -4.12 8.71
N LEU A 145 -9.57 -4.80 8.18
CA LEU A 145 -8.98 -5.98 8.85
C LEU A 145 -8.38 -5.60 10.20
N LEU A 146 -7.68 -4.48 10.29
CA LEU A 146 -7.12 -3.99 11.56
C LEU A 146 -8.23 -3.75 12.58
N TRP A 147 -9.30 -3.04 12.19
CA TRP A 147 -10.44 -2.79 13.06
C TRP A 147 -11.11 -4.08 13.51
N LYS A 148 -11.43 -4.99 12.58
CA LYS A 148 -12.13 -6.24 12.89
C LYS A 148 -11.35 -7.15 13.84
N ASN A 149 -10.02 -7.20 13.72
CA ASN A 149 -9.20 -8.11 14.50
C ASN A 149 -8.73 -7.52 15.84
N THR A 150 -8.65 -6.18 15.96
CA THR A 150 -8.03 -5.53 17.14
C THR A 150 -8.93 -4.53 17.86
N GLY A 151 -10.04 -4.12 17.25
CA GLY A 151 -10.87 -3.01 17.72
C GLY A 151 -10.26 -1.62 17.49
N CYS A 152 -9.09 -1.52 16.84
CA CYS A 152 -8.45 -0.23 16.55
C CYS A 152 -9.31 0.61 15.59
N VAL A 153 -9.59 1.84 15.99
CA VAL A 153 -10.34 2.83 15.20
C VAL A 153 -9.55 4.11 14.94
N SER A 154 -8.33 4.23 15.47
CA SER A 154 -7.52 5.45 15.40
C SER A 154 -7.14 5.85 13.97
N GLN A 155 -7.28 4.93 13.01
CA GLN A 155 -7.03 5.13 11.59
C GLN A 155 -8.22 5.74 10.82
N PHE A 156 -9.41 5.87 11.41
CA PHE A 156 -10.65 6.27 10.70
C PHE A 156 -10.99 7.76 10.77
N GLU A 157 -10.02 8.62 11.07
CA GLU A 157 -10.21 10.07 11.23
C GLU A 157 -9.51 10.86 10.12
N GLY A 158 -9.94 12.12 9.92
CA GLY A 158 -9.27 13.07 9.03
C GLY A 158 -9.18 12.61 7.57
N GLU A 159 -7.96 12.37 7.09
CA GLU A 159 -7.68 11.98 5.70
C GLU A 159 -8.34 10.65 5.31
N PHE A 160 -8.65 9.76 6.27
CA PHE A 160 -9.38 8.53 5.96
C PHE A 160 -10.74 8.82 5.30
N GLN A 161 -11.55 9.67 5.94
CA GLN A 161 -12.89 9.99 5.46
C GLN A 161 -12.84 10.74 4.12
N LYS A 162 -11.90 11.67 3.97
CA LYS A 162 -11.67 12.40 2.71
C LYS A 162 -11.25 11.45 1.59
N GLY A 163 -10.32 10.54 1.87
CA GLY A 163 -9.83 9.58 0.89
C GLY A 163 -10.92 8.60 0.46
N ILE A 164 -11.79 8.14 1.36
CA ILE A 164 -12.98 7.34 0.96
C ILE A 164 -13.85 8.12 -0.03
N GLY A 165 -14.09 9.42 0.21
CA GLY A 165 -14.81 10.28 -0.73
C GLY A 165 -14.14 10.34 -2.11
N LYS A 166 -12.82 10.54 -2.16
CA LYS A 166 -12.04 10.55 -3.41
C LYS A 166 -12.06 9.20 -4.15
N ILE A 167 -11.99 8.09 -3.42
CA ILE A 167 -12.08 6.75 -4.02
C ILE A 167 -13.43 6.56 -4.70
N LEU A 168 -14.52 6.95 -4.03
CA LEU A 168 -15.86 6.88 -4.62
C LEU A 168 -15.98 7.77 -5.86
N GLU A 169 -15.42 8.97 -5.82
CA GLU A 169 -15.38 9.89 -6.97
C GLU A 169 -14.63 9.26 -8.16
N VAL A 170 -13.43 8.72 -7.93
CA VAL A 170 -12.66 8.01 -8.97
C VAL A 170 -13.47 6.83 -9.53
N PHE A 171 -13.97 5.94 -8.68
CA PHE A 171 -14.72 4.78 -9.14
C PHE A 171 -15.97 5.16 -9.95
N CYS A 172 -16.72 6.19 -9.53
CA CYS A 172 -17.88 6.66 -10.30
C CYS A 172 -17.48 7.35 -11.62
N THR A 173 -16.30 7.96 -11.66
CA THR A 173 -15.75 8.61 -12.88
C THR A 173 -15.32 7.56 -13.89
N GLU A 174 -14.59 6.55 -13.44
CA GLU A 174 -14.04 5.48 -14.27
C GLU A 174 -15.10 4.51 -14.82
N GLN A 175 -16.28 4.43 -14.20
CA GLN A 175 -17.46 3.78 -14.81
C GLN A 175 -17.88 4.40 -16.17
N ALA A 176 -17.46 5.63 -16.45
CA ALA A 176 -17.64 6.33 -17.72
C ALA A 176 -16.30 6.92 -18.21
N HIS A 177 -15.27 6.07 -18.30
CA HIS A 177 -13.90 6.46 -18.62
C HIS A 177 -13.79 7.35 -19.88
N GLU A 178 -14.50 7.01 -20.95
CA GLU A 178 -14.41 7.73 -22.23
C GLU A 178 -15.00 9.14 -22.16
N GLU A 179 -16.08 9.31 -21.40
CA GLU A 179 -16.86 10.55 -21.33
C GLU A 179 -16.45 11.47 -20.17
N LYS A 180 -15.95 10.91 -19.07
CA LYS A 180 -15.71 11.64 -17.83
C LYS A 180 -14.27 11.62 -17.33
N SER A 181 -13.46 10.62 -17.69
CA SER A 181 -12.12 10.51 -17.14
C SER A 181 -11.11 11.38 -17.89
N ASP A 182 -10.43 12.22 -17.12
CA ASP A 182 -9.25 12.96 -17.56
C ASP A 182 -7.95 12.15 -17.38
N TYR A 183 -8.01 10.94 -16.80
CA TYR A 183 -6.83 10.12 -16.60
C TYR A 183 -6.22 9.70 -17.95
N ARG A 184 -4.96 10.07 -18.16
CA ARG A 184 -4.14 9.59 -19.27
C ARG A 184 -2.82 9.10 -18.73
N PHE A 185 -2.27 8.07 -19.35
CA PHE A 185 -0.94 7.57 -19.02
C PHE A 185 -0.17 7.19 -20.28
N ILE A 186 0.93 7.90 -20.54
CA ILE A 186 1.81 7.64 -21.67
C ILE A 186 3.24 7.59 -21.13
N ARG A 187 3.90 6.45 -21.34
CA ARG A 187 5.33 6.30 -21.13
C ARG A 187 6.06 6.27 -22.47
N GLY A 188 7.08 7.09 -22.62
CA GLY A 188 7.92 7.15 -23.82
C GLY A 188 8.98 6.04 -23.83
N ASN A 189 9.34 5.56 -25.02
CA ASN A 189 10.39 4.54 -25.23
C ASN A 189 10.23 3.27 -24.36
N SER A 190 8.99 2.90 -24.02
CA SER A 190 8.70 1.74 -23.17
C SER A 190 8.23 0.53 -23.97
N PHE A 191 8.07 -0.59 -23.27
CA PHE A 191 7.28 -1.71 -23.77
C PHE A 191 5.80 -1.31 -23.91
N TYR A 192 5.09 -2.00 -24.79
CA TYR A 192 3.68 -1.71 -25.09
C TYR A 192 2.75 -1.95 -23.88
N ASN A 193 3.15 -2.78 -22.92
CA ASN A 193 2.43 -3.06 -21.69
C ASN A 193 2.76 -2.07 -20.55
N ASP A 194 3.71 -1.17 -20.77
CA ASP A 194 4.12 -0.12 -19.82
C ASP A 194 3.59 1.26 -20.20
N THR A 195 2.66 1.34 -21.15
CA THR A 195 2.03 2.57 -21.63
C THR A 195 0.60 2.28 -22.10
N LEU A 196 -0.30 3.26 -22.08
CA LEU A 196 -1.67 3.05 -22.56
C LEU A 196 -1.82 3.47 -24.03
N SER A 197 -2.53 2.65 -24.80
CA SER A 197 -2.90 2.96 -26.19
C SER A 197 -3.85 4.16 -26.28
N ARG A 198 -4.18 4.62 -27.50
CA ARG A 198 -5.15 5.70 -27.76
C ARG A 198 -4.83 6.98 -26.97
N GLU A 199 -3.61 7.49 -27.16
CA GLU A 199 -3.14 8.72 -26.51
C GLU A 199 -3.26 8.66 -24.98
N GLY A 200 -2.97 7.50 -24.40
CA GLY A 200 -2.97 7.30 -22.95
C GLY A 200 -4.34 6.94 -22.35
N LYS A 201 -5.39 6.76 -23.16
CA LYS A 201 -6.72 6.31 -22.68
C LYS A 201 -6.82 4.81 -22.43
N GLY A 202 -6.01 4.01 -23.12
CA GLY A 202 -6.17 2.56 -23.18
C GLY A 202 -7.24 2.12 -24.17
N ALA A 203 -7.57 0.83 -24.14
CA ALA A 203 -8.53 0.23 -25.07
C ALA A 203 -9.95 0.80 -24.88
N LEU A 204 -10.73 0.87 -25.97
CA LEU A 204 -12.09 1.40 -25.92
C LEU A 204 -12.98 0.52 -25.04
N VAL A 205 -13.66 1.14 -24.08
CA VAL A 205 -14.64 0.48 -23.21
C VAL A 205 -16.06 0.85 -23.59
N LYS A 206 -17.01 -0.01 -23.20
CA LYS A 206 -18.44 0.26 -23.37
C LYS A 206 -18.97 0.98 -22.13
N SER A 207 -19.71 2.06 -22.34
CA SER A 207 -20.37 2.83 -21.28
C SER A 207 -21.53 2.05 -20.64
N ASP A 208 -21.91 2.44 -19.42
CA ASP A 208 -23.08 1.93 -18.68
C ASP A 208 -23.08 0.41 -18.40
N THR A 209 -21.90 -0.20 -18.29
CA THR A 209 -21.79 -1.61 -17.86
C THR A 209 -21.90 -1.79 -16.34
N GLY A 210 -21.66 -0.71 -15.59
CA GLY A 210 -21.57 -0.72 -14.12
C GLY A 210 -20.20 -1.16 -13.58
N LEU A 211 -19.30 -1.63 -14.44
CA LEU A 211 -17.91 -1.92 -14.08
C LEU A 211 -17.08 -0.65 -13.99
N ILE A 212 -16.03 -0.70 -13.17
CA ILE A 212 -14.94 0.26 -13.11
C ILE A 212 -13.84 -0.23 -14.03
#